data_AF-A0AAF0L2M6-F1
#
_entry.id   AF-A0AAF0L2M6-F1
#
_cell.length_a   1.000
_cell.length_b   1.000
_cell.length_c   1.000
_cell.angle_alpha   90.00
_cell.angle_beta   90.00
_cell.angle_gamma   90.00
#
_symmetry.space_group_name_H-M   'P 1'
#
loop_
_entity.id
_entity.type
_entity.pdbx_description
1 polymer ?
#
loop_
_entity_poly.entity_id
_entity_poly.type
_entity_poly.pdbx_seq_one_letter_code
_entity_poly.pdbx_strand_id
1 'polypeptide(L)'
;MLALTSLAVPILLVSTLLAPPVAAEQEVTTNTAVVARLEQVGATQSEGDIAAVRQQGRATLLTDPDTGQVIAAVSQRSALGRALNPIGPGCSTTSLCMRSSSNVPYGYSGTGSRSGTWKSISDNRAGDHRSRFEWRGGAMTLSAGEVNYFGRPVTMTRISR
;
A
#
# COMPACT_ATOMS: atom_id res chain seq x y z
N MET A 1 -18.51 -74.46 -16.01
CA MET A 1 -19.27 -74.28 -14.76
C MET A 1 -18.28 -74.43 -13.61
N LEU A 2 -17.70 -73.33 -13.13
CA LEU A 2 -16.76 -73.35 -12.01
C LEU A 2 -16.83 -72.02 -11.24
N ALA A 3 -17.19 -72.18 -9.96
CA ALA A 3 -16.83 -71.43 -8.77
C ALA A 3 -17.13 -69.92 -8.64
N LEU A 4 -18.09 -69.63 -7.75
CA LEU A 4 -18.10 -68.42 -6.91
C LEU A 4 -16.86 -68.44 -5.97
N THR A 5 -16.18 -67.30 -5.84
CA THR A 5 -15.43 -66.96 -4.63
C THR A 5 -15.58 -65.48 -4.30
N SER A 6 -16.19 -65.24 -3.15
CA SER A 6 -16.34 -63.96 -2.47
C SER A 6 -14.98 -63.48 -1.95
N LEU A 7 -14.62 -62.22 -2.20
CA LEU A 7 -13.51 -61.54 -1.50
C LEU A 7 -13.99 -60.17 -1.06
N ALA A 8 -14.36 -60.09 0.22
CA ALA A 8 -14.55 -58.84 0.94
C ALA A 8 -13.19 -58.15 1.12
N VAL A 9 -13.09 -56.88 0.72
CA VAL A 9 -11.93 -56.04 1.00
C VAL A 9 -12.26 -55.14 2.19
N PRO A 10 -11.55 -55.26 3.32
CA PRO A 10 -11.76 -54.37 4.45
C PRO A 10 -11.15 -52.99 4.18
N ILE A 11 -11.93 -51.96 4.47
CA ILE A 11 -11.56 -50.54 4.42
C ILE A 11 -10.59 -50.26 5.57
N LEU A 12 -9.32 -49.96 5.26
CA LEU A 12 -8.35 -49.42 6.21
C LEU A 12 -8.41 -47.88 6.17
N LEU A 13 -9.13 -47.29 7.13
CA LEU A 13 -9.05 -45.86 7.43
C LEU A 13 -7.69 -45.56 8.09
N VAL A 14 -6.78 -44.92 7.35
CA VAL A 14 -5.55 -44.35 7.90
C VAL A 14 -5.91 -43.00 8.54
N SER A 15 -5.94 -42.97 9.87
CA SER A 15 -6.07 -41.76 10.66
C SER A 15 -4.79 -40.92 10.55
N THR A 16 -4.81 -39.84 9.77
CA THR A 16 -3.77 -38.83 9.75
C THR A 16 -3.88 -37.95 11.01
N LEU A 17 -3.14 -38.32 12.05
CA LEU A 17 -2.82 -37.41 13.17
C LEU A 17 -1.81 -36.37 12.67
N LEU A 18 -2.30 -35.33 12.00
CA LEU A 18 -1.55 -34.09 11.80
C LEU A 18 -1.46 -33.40 13.17
N ALA A 19 -0.25 -33.39 13.74
CA ALA A 19 0.05 -32.60 14.92
C ALA A 19 -0.27 -31.11 14.65
N PRO A 20 -0.82 -30.38 15.62
CA PRO A 20 -1.02 -28.94 15.47
C PRO A 20 0.35 -28.25 15.29
N PRO A 21 0.40 -27.13 14.53
CA PRO A 21 1.64 -26.44 14.26
C PRO A 21 2.21 -25.90 15.58
N VAL A 22 3.49 -26.17 15.82
CA VAL A 22 4.28 -25.52 16.87
C VAL A 22 4.15 -24.01 16.69
N ALA A 23 3.70 -23.36 17.76
CA ALA A 23 3.49 -21.93 17.82
C ALA A 23 4.80 -21.15 17.59
N ALA A 24 4.63 -20.02 16.91
CA ALA A 24 5.58 -18.98 16.56
C ALA A 24 6.77 -18.77 17.53
N GLU A 25 7.97 -18.87 16.99
CA GLU A 25 9.18 -18.27 17.57
C GLU A 25 9.87 -17.40 16.50
N GLN A 26 9.19 -16.32 16.09
CA GLN A 26 9.74 -15.32 15.17
C GLN A 26 9.13 -13.92 15.45
N GLU A 27 9.40 -13.32 16.61
CA GLU A 27 9.03 -11.90 16.82
C GLU A 27 9.87 -11.09 17.84
N VAL A 28 11.00 -11.62 18.35
CA VAL A 28 11.77 -10.92 19.41
C VAL A 28 12.91 -10.05 18.85
N THR A 29 13.47 -10.40 17.69
CA THR A 29 14.63 -9.68 17.12
C THR A 29 14.30 -8.32 16.49
N THR A 30 13.02 -8.01 16.26
CA THR A 30 12.57 -6.73 15.68
C THR A 30 12.28 -5.67 16.74
N ASN A 31 11.73 -6.04 17.90
CA ASN A 31 11.27 -5.09 18.90
C ASN A 31 12.43 -4.35 19.61
N THR A 32 13.49 -5.06 20.01
CA THR A 32 14.63 -4.43 20.70
C THR A 32 15.35 -3.38 19.84
N ALA A 33 15.52 -3.64 18.55
CA ALA A 33 16.12 -2.68 17.62
C ALA A 33 15.24 -1.45 17.39
N VAL A 34 13.92 -1.63 17.34
CA VAL A 34 12.94 -0.53 17.22
C VAL A 34 12.94 0.33 18.48
N VAL A 35 12.97 -0.28 19.67
CA VAL A 35 13.03 0.44 20.95
C VAL A 35 14.32 1.25 21.05
N ALA A 36 15.49 0.65 20.81
CA ALA A 36 16.77 1.37 20.85
C ALA A 36 16.81 2.57 19.89
N ARG A 37 16.15 2.45 18.72
CA ARG A 37 16.02 3.56 17.77
C ARG A 37 15.11 4.67 18.29
N LEU A 38 14.01 4.33 18.94
CA LEU A 38 13.09 5.30 19.53
C LEU A 38 13.72 6.03 20.71
N GLU A 39 14.51 5.34 21.53
CA GLU A 39 15.26 5.95 22.65
C GLU A 39 16.26 7.00 22.15
N GLN A 40 17.00 6.68 21.08
CA GLN A 40 17.92 7.65 20.44
C GLN A 40 17.19 8.91 19.93
N VAL A 41 15.99 8.73 19.37
CA VAL A 41 15.20 9.86 18.88
C VAL A 41 14.61 10.67 20.05
N GLY A 42 14.03 9.99 21.04
CA GLY A 42 13.41 10.58 22.21
C GLY A 42 14.37 11.47 23.01
N ALA A 43 15.66 11.12 23.05
CA ALA A 43 16.69 11.92 23.72
C ALA A 43 16.80 13.39 23.23
N THR A 44 16.27 13.70 22.03
CA THR A 44 16.36 15.04 21.42
C THR A 44 15.01 15.58 20.95
N GLN A 45 13.93 14.83 21.13
CA GLN A 45 12.61 15.17 20.58
C GLN A 45 11.79 15.98 21.58
N SER A 46 11.20 17.09 21.14
CA SER A 46 10.31 17.89 21.99
C SER A 46 8.90 17.30 22.06
N GLU A 47 8.14 17.63 23.12
CA GLU A 47 6.73 17.26 23.25
C GLU A 47 5.87 17.77 22.09
N GLY A 48 6.17 18.97 21.59
CA GLY A 48 5.51 19.56 20.42
C GLY A 48 5.74 18.74 19.14
N ASP A 49 6.96 18.23 18.94
CA ASP A 49 7.30 17.37 17.80
C ASP A 49 6.64 16.00 17.91
N ILE A 50 6.58 15.43 19.12
CA ILE A 50 5.85 14.18 19.39
C ILE A 50 4.37 14.35 19.04
N ALA A 51 3.74 15.43 19.49
CA ALA A 51 2.35 15.73 19.17
C ALA A 51 2.13 15.89 17.66
N ALA A 52 3.02 16.62 16.98
CA ALA A 52 2.96 16.82 15.53
C ALA A 52 3.10 15.51 14.74
N VAL A 53 3.94 14.58 15.20
CA VAL A 53 4.08 13.25 14.61
C VAL A 53 2.82 12.41 14.84
N ARG A 54 2.26 12.44 16.05
CA ARG A 54 1.04 11.68 16.40
C ARG A 54 -0.19 12.14 15.62
N GLN A 55 -0.32 13.44 15.37
CA GLN A 55 -1.40 14.01 14.54
C GLN A 55 -1.40 13.49 13.09
N GLN A 56 -0.29 12.93 12.60
CA GLN A 56 -0.18 12.39 11.24
C GLN A 56 -0.78 10.98 11.09
N GLY A 57 -1.25 10.35 12.18
CA GLY A 57 -2.07 9.13 12.15
C GLY A 57 -1.33 7.80 11.92
N ARG A 58 0.01 7.81 11.80
CA ARG A 58 0.86 6.61 11.67
C ARG A 58 2.21 6.82 12.33
N ALA A 59 2.28 6.60 13.64
CA ALA A 59 3.49 6.75 14.43
C ALA A 59 3.81 5.46 15.19
N THR A 60 5.10 5.10 15.26
CA THR A 60 5.59 4.16 16.25
C THR A 60 5.97 4.96 17.49
N LEU A 61 5.48 4.53 18.64
CA LEU A 61 5.59 5.24 19.91
C LEU A 61 6.50 4.47 20.86
N LEU A 62 7.31 5.20 21.62
CA LEU A 62 7.90 4.71 22.86
C LEU A 62 7.15 5.37 24.01
N THR A 63 6.60 4.54 24.88
CA THR A 63 5.83 4.97 26.05
C THR A 63 6.60 4.57 27.29
N ASP A 64 6.76 5.52 28.20
CA ASP A 64 7.26 5.24 29.54
C ASP A 64 6.20 4.40 30.29
N PRO A 65 6.55 3.18 30.74
CA PRO A 65 5.59 2.28 31.40
C PRO A 65 5.17 2.76 32.80
N ASP A 66 5.98 3.57 33.48
CA ASP A 66 5.72 4.01 34.85
C ASP A 66 4.78 5.22 34.88
N THR A 67 4.85 6.07 33.85
CA THR A 67 4.06 7.32 33.76
C THR A 67 2.96 7.27 32.71
N GLY A 68 3.02 6.32 31.77
CA GLY A 68 2.13 6.25 30.61
C GLY A 68 2.36 7.35 29.56
N GLN A 69 3.42 8.15 29.70
CA GLN A 69 3.72 9.24 28.79
C GLN A 69 4.42 8.75 27.52
N VAL A 70 4.08 9.33 26.38
CA VAL A 70 4.79 9.07 25.12
C VAL A 70 6.06 9.92 25.09
N ILE A 71 7.21 9.28 25.22
CA ILE A 71 8.53 9.93 25.31
C ILE A 71 9.27 9.99 23.98
N ALA A 72 8.82 9.23 22.98
CA ALA A 72 9.28 9.36 21.61
C ALA A 72 8.19 8.94 20.63
N ALA A 73 8.13 9.62 19.48
CA ALA A 73 7.28 9.22 18.38
C ALA A 73 8.02 9.40 17.05
N VAL A 74 8.11 8.33 16.28
CA VAL A 74 8.61 8.42 14.89
C VAL A 74 7.46 8.19 13.95
N SER A 75 7.29 9.08 12.98
CA SER A 75 6.38 8.84 11.87
C SER A 75 6.84 7.56 11.17
N GLN A 76 5.93 6.62 10.98
CA GLN A 76 6.13 5.54 10.01
C GLN A 76 5.96 6.13 8.61
N ARG A 77 6.91 6.95 8.17
CA ARG A 77 7.03 7.34 6.76
C ARG A 77 7.54 6.13 6.01
N SER A 78 6.64 5.24 5.63
CA SER A 78 6.93 4.40 4.49
C SER A 78 6.94 5.29 3.25
N ALA A 79 8.00 5.25 2.46
CA ALA A 79 7.95 5.76 1.08
C ALA A 79 6.79 5.10 0.30
N LEU A 80 6.34 3.91 0.75
CA LEU A 80 5.20 3.16 0.23
C LEU A 80 3.84 3.69 0.72
N GLY A 81 3.80 4.56 1.72
CA GLY A 81 2.55 5.10 2.29
C GLY A 81 2.02 6.38 1.62
N ARG A 82 2.82 6.97 0.72
CA ARG A 82 2.46 8.16 -0.09
C ARG A 82 2.74 7.91 -1.58
N ALA A 83 2.68 6.66 -2.01
CA ALA A 83 2.87 6.28 -3.39
C ALA A 83 1.54 5.82 -3.96
N LEU A 84 1.19 6.35 -5.14
CA LEU A 84 0.06 5.86 -5.91
C LEU A 84 0.32 4.42 -6.35
N ASN A 85 -0.61 3.54 -6.00
CA ASN A 85 -0.52 2.11 -6.28
C ASN A 85 -1.18 1.81 -7.63
N PRO A 86 -0.51 1.12 -8.57
CA PRO A 86 -1.13 0.71 -9.82
C PRO A 86 -2.29 -0.23 -9.52
N ILE A 87 -3.38 -0.07 -10.26
CA ILE A 87 -4.48 -1.03 -10.27
C ILE A 87 -4.62 -1.63 -11.66
N GLY A 88 -5.01 -2.91 -11.71
CA GLY A 88 -5.31 -3.62 -12.95
C GLY A 88 -6.52 -4.54 -12.78
N PRO A 89 -7.24 -4.87 -13.86
CA PRO A 89 -7.07 -4.37 -15.23
C PRO A 89 -7.79 -3.02 -15.44
N GLY A 90 -7.03 -1.96 -15.72
CA GLY A 90 -7.57 -0.68 -16.17
C GLY A 90 -7.93 0.32 -15.07
N CYS A 91 -8.94 1.15 -15.33
CA CYS A 91 -9.34 2.25 -14.47
C CYS A 91 -10.72 2.02 -13.86
N SER A 92 -10.86 2.18 -12.55
CA SER A 92 -12.17 2.29 -11.89
C SER A 92 -12.70 3.72 -11.95
N THR A 93 -13.97 3.90 -11.62
CA THR A 93 -14.61 5.23 -11.47
C THR A 93 -14.00 6.06 -10.36
N THR A 94 -13.41 5.42 -9.35
CA THR A 94 -12.76 6.06 -8.20
C THR A 94 -11.26 6.28 -8.41
N SER A 95 -10.66 5.73 -9.46
CA SER A 95 -9.20 5.79 -9.62
C SER A 95 -8.72 7.05 -10.33
N LEU A 96 -7.52 7.50 -9.97
CA LEU A 96 -6.78 8.41 -10.84
C LEU A 96 -6.42 7.61 -12.08
N CYS A 97 -6.83 8.08 -13.25
CA CYS A 97 -6.68 7.33 -14.50
C CYS A 97 -5.99 8.17 -15.56
N MET A 98 -5.15 7.52 -16.35
CA MET A 98 -4.68 8.03 -17.64
C MET A 98 -4.93 6.99 -18.72
N ARG A 99 -5.07 7.43 -19.97
CA ARG A 99 -5.18 6.53 -21.11
C ARG A 99 -4.26 7.00 -22.23
N SER A 100 -3.56 6.05 -22.85
CA SER A 100 -2.77 6.36 -24.04
C SER A 100 -3.64 6.49 -25.29
N SER A 101 -3.10 7.11 -26.34
CA SER A 101 -3.71 7.17 -27.67
C SER A 101 -3.97 5.80 -28.29
N SER A 102 -3.32 4.74 -27.78
CA SER A 102 -3.57 3.35 -28.15
C SER A 102 -4.56 2.66 -27.20
N ASN A 103 -5.31 3.43 -26.41
CA ASN A 103 -6.30 2.97 -25.42
C ASN A 103 -5.73 2.11 -24.27
N VAL A 104 -4.43 2.22 -23.96
CA VAL A 104 -3.84 1.52 -22.80
C VAL A 104 -4.20 2.30 -21.53
N PRO A 105 -4.89 1.67 -20.55
CA PRO A 105 -5.26 2.34 -19.30
C PRO A 105 -4.16 2.25 -18.24
N TYR A 106 -3.98 3.33 -17.50
CA TYR A 106 -3.11 3.41 -16.32
C TYR A 106 -3.93 3.91 -15.14
N GLY A 107 -4.41 2.97 -14.31
CA GLY A 107 -5.21 3.27 -13.12
C GLY A 107 -4.35 3.27 -11.86
N TYR A 108 -4.67 4.18 -10.94
CA TYR A 108 -3.99 4.32 -9.66
C TYR A 108 -4.97 4.57 -8.51
N SER A 109 -4.70 3.92 -7.38
CA SER A 109 -5.40 4.11 -6.11
C SER A 109 -4.46 4.62 -5.02
N GLY A 110 -5.04 5.00 -3.87
CA GLY A 110 -4.32 5.56 -2.74
C GLY A 110 -4.06 7.06 -2.86
N THR A 111 -3.11 7.56 -2.09
CA THR A 111 -2.76 8.99 -1.98
C THR A 111 -1.25 9.19 -2.11
N GLY A 112 -0.86 10.43 -2.39
CA GLY A 112 0.52 10.83 -2.59
C GLY A 112 0.89 10.92 -4.06
N SER A 113 2.09 10.49 -4.45
CA SER A 113 2.62 10.79 -5.79
C SER A 113 3.41 9.66 -6.41
N ARG A 114 3.43 9.63 -7.74
CA ARG A 114 4.23 8.71 -8.53
C ARG A 114 4.86 9.45 -9.71
N SER A 115 6.17 9.39 -9.81
CA SER A 115 6.92 9.85 -10.97
C SER A 115 7.17 8.67 -11.92
N GLY A 116 7.26 8.96 -13.22
CA GLY A 116 7.42 7.93 -14.25
C GLY A 116 7.50 8.53 -15.64
N THR A 117 7.38 7.69 -16.66
CA THR A 117 7.25 8.15 -18.05
C THR A 117 6.12 7.39 -18.71
N TRP A 118 5.01 8.08 -18.95
CA TRP A 118 3.88 7.53 -19.67
C TRP A 118 3.76 8.29 -20.99
N LYS A 119 4.03 7.58 -22.10
CA LYS A 119 4.06 8.18 -23.44
C LYS A 119 2.66 8.18 -24.06
N SER A 120 2.45 9.15 -24.94
CA SER A 120 1.25 9.26 -25.77
C SER A 120 -0.06 9.26 -24.98
N ILE A 121 -0.11 9.94 -23.82
CA ILE A 121 -1.33 10.08 -23.03
C ILE A 121 -2.30 11.03 -23.74
N SER A 122 -3.52 10.54 -24.04
CA SER A 122 -4.59 11.28 -24.72
C SER A 122 -5.63 11.85 -23.76
N ASP A 123 -5.87 11.19 -22.64
CA ASP A 123 -6.80 11.67 -21.61
C ASP A 123 -6.38 11.27 -20.20
N ASN A 124 -6.88 12.03 -19.22
CA ASN A 124 -6.70 11.79 -17.80
C ASN A 124 -7.98 12.11 -17.02
N ARG A 125 -8.15 11.42 -15.88
CA ARG A 125 -9.34 11.52 -15.02
C ARG A 125 -8.92 11.56 -13.57
N ALA A 126 -9.54 12.45 -12.80
CA ALA A 126 -9.22 12.59 -11.39
C ALA A 126 -9.72 11.41 -10.54
N GLY A 127 -10.78 10.72 -10.97
CA GLY A 127 -11.49 9.74 -10.14
C GLY A 127 -12.34 10.46 -9.08
N ASP A 128 -12.37 9.95 -7.85
CA ASP A 128 -13.13 10.47 -6.72
C ASP A 128 -12.41 11.54 -5.88
N HIS A 129 -11.15 11.82 -6.18
CA HIS A 129 -10.33 12.80 -5.47
C HIS A 129 -9.64 13.77 -6.42
N ARG A 130 -9.42 15.00 -5.95
CA ARG A 130 -8.61 15.99 -6.66
C ARG A 130 -7.24 15.38 -6.98
N SER A 131 -6.85 15.47 -8.24
CA SER A 131 -5.62 14.83 -8.75
C SER A 131 -4.82 15.81 -9.60
N ARG A 132 -3.50 15.72 -9.54
CA ARG A 132 -2.58 16.55 -10.33
C ARG A 132 -1.78 15.71 -11.30
N PHE A 133 -1.64 16.23 -12.51
CA PHE A 133 -0.98 15.62 -13.66
C PHE A 133 0.09 16.56 -14.20
N GLU A 134 1.30 16.08 -14.38
CA GLU A 134 2.44 16.86 -14.87
C GLU A 134 3.09 16.13 -16.05
N TRP A 135 3.21 16.81 -17.19
CA TRP A 135 3.78 16.30 -18.43
C TRP A 135 4.91 17.20 -18.92
N ARG A 136 5.64 16.73 -19.94
CA ARG A 136 6.65 17.55 -20.61
C ARG A 136 6.00 18.80 -21.23
N GLY A 137 6.21 19.95 -20.61
CA GLY A 137 5.70 21.24 -21.08
C GLY A 137 4.42 21.73 -20.40
N GLY A 138 3.93 21.07 -19.34
CA GLY A 138 2.77 21.59 -18.60
C GLY A 138 2.34 20.77 -17.40
N ALA A 139 1.39 21.32 -16.66
CA ALA A 139 0.74 20.64 -15.55
C ALA A 139 -0.69 21.13 -15.39
N MET A 140 -1.54 20.28 -14.84
CA MET A 140 -2.90 20.65 -14.47
C MET A 140 -3.38 19.89 -13.23
N THR A 141 -4.38 20.46 -12.58
CA THR A 141 -5.09 19.82 -11.49
C THR A 141 -6.55 19.67 -11.90
N LEU A 142 -7.08 18.47 -11.71
CA LEU A 142 -8.46 18.13 -11.94
C LEU A 142 -9.15 17.92 -10.57
N SER A 143 -10.33 18.48 -10.41
CA SER A 143 -11.24 18.21 -9.28
C SER A 143 -11.80 16.79 -9.39
N ALA A 144 -12.36 16.28 -8.28
CA ALA A 144 -13.03 14.98 -8.28
C ALA A 144 -14.13 14.93 -9.37
N GLY A 145 -14.19 13.82 -10.11
CA GLY A 145 -15.11 13.60 -11.22
C GLY A 145 -14.68 14.20 -12.56
N GLU A 146 -13.68 15.10 -12.58
CA GLU A 146 -13.26 15.75 -13.82
C GLU A 146 -12.43 14.84 -14.72
N VAL A 147 -12.60 15.07 -16.01
CA VAL A 147 -11.90 14.41 -17.11
C VAL A 147 -11.31 15.49 -18.00
N ASN A 148 -10.08 15.32 -18.43
CA ASN A 148 -9.46 16.16 -19.44
C ASN A 148 -8.98 15.33 -20.63
N TYR A 149 -9.15 15.91 -21.82
CA TYR A 149 -8.66 15.37 -23.08
C TYR A 149 -7.59 16.31 -23.63
N PHE A 150 -6.43 15.77 -23.98
CA PHE A 150 -5.38 16.55 -24.61
C PHE A 150 -5.64 16.67 -26.11
N GLY A 151 -5.57 17.88 -26.66
CA GLY A 151 -5.71 18.11 -28.10
C GLY A 151 -4.62 17.44 -28.94
N ARG A 152 -3.48 17.08 -28.32
CA ARG A 152 -2.42 16.24 -28.87
C ARG A 152 -1.83 15.39 -27.74
N PRO A 153 -1.42 14.12 -27.97
CA PRO A 153 -0.90 13.28 -26.91
C PRO A 153 0.34 13.86 -26.22
N VAL A 154 0.41 13.71 -24.89
CA VAL A 154 1.52 14.22 -24.07
C VAL A 154 2.34 13.09 -23.46
N THR A 155 3.53 13.42 -22.96
CA THR A 155 4.33 12.49 -22.14
C THR A 155 4.22 12.88 -20.68
N MET A 156 3.44 12.13 -19.91
CA MET A 156 3.28 12.36 -18.48
C MET A 156 4.57 11.98 -17.75
N THR A 157 4.92 12.76 -16.74
CA THR A 157 6.14 12.64 -15.93
C THR A 157 5.85 12.42 -14.45
N ARG A 158 4.70 12.90 -13.97
CA ARG A 158 4.29 12.75 -12.58
C ARG A 158 2.77 12.84 -12.42
N ILE A 159 2.25 12.04 -11.50
CA ILE A 159 0.87 12.05 -11.06
C ILE A 159 0.81 12.14 -9.55
N SER A 160 -0.21 12.79 -9.00
CA SER A 160 -0.45 12.85 -7.57
C SER A 160 -1.91 13.03 -7.21
N ARG A 161 -2.26 12.63 -5.99
CA ARG A 161 -3.59 12.69 -5.40
C ARG A 161 -3.48 13.00 -3.92
#